data_AF-A0A377J2A8-F1
#
_entry.id   AF-A0A377J2A8-F1
#
_cell.length_a   1.000
_cell.length_b   1.000
_cell.length_c   1.000
_cell.angle_alpha   90.00
_cell.angle_beta   90.00
_cell.angle_gamma   90.00
#
_symmetry.space_group_name_H-M   'P 1'
#
loop_
_entity.id
_entity.type
_entity.pdbx_description
1 polymer ?
#
loop_
_entity_poly.entity_id
_entity_poly.type
_entity_poly.pdbx_seq_one_letter_code
_entity_poly.pdbx_strand_id
1 'polypeptide(L)'
;MHIYTFFIACVLASISGAFMLALMDSNHNWGGDFSQYIAQAKALINGTIPTQIANNTLMMQYSDGVYGPNVYPWGYPLLLAPVLALFGEDLLALKCVNIAFFMLFIFCFYAYVARRFSTQASIALSLAFALNPMLLNFASNNILSDISYMCISFVAVVGLQAFVAPLEQASKLATSPMATNTFNISNMSNISNNSLGGGAK
;
A
#
# COMPACT_ATOMS: atom_id res chain seq x y z
N MET A 1 13.16 1.48 12.72
CA MET A 1 13.66 2.44 11.71
C MET A 1 14.61 3.38 12.45
N HIS A 2 15.84 3.57 11.98
CA HIS A 2 16.73 4.51 12.64
C HIS A 2 16.27 5.95 12.37
N ILE A 3 16.56 6.87 13.30
CA ILE A 3 16.11 8.28 13.23
C ILE A 3 16.57 8.96 11.93
N TYR A 4 17.79 8.67 11.46
CA TYR A 4 18.31 9.23 10.22
C TYR A 4 17.58 8.70 8.98
N THR A 5 17.17 7.43 8.97
CA THR A 5 16.37 6.85 7.88
C THR A 5 15.02 7.54 7.79
N PHE A 6 14.40 7.82 8.94
CA PHE A 6 13.12 8.54 8.98
C PHE A 6 13.25 9.93 8.39
N PHE A 7 14.30 10.66 8.79
CA PHE A 7 14.57 11.99 8.28
C PHE A 7 14.79 11.99 6.76
N ILE A 8 15.60 11.08 6.22
CA ILE A 8 15.84 10.99 4.77
C ILE A 8 14.53 10.68 4.02
N ALA A 9 13.70 9.77 4.54
CA ALA A 9 12.41 9.46 3.94
C ALA A 9 11.51 10.71 3.83
N CYS A 10 11.42 11.49 4.92
CA CYS A 10 10.67 12.74 4.95
C CYS A 10 11.24 13.75 3.95
N VAL A 11 12.56 13.94 3.89
CA VAL A 11 13.20 14.87 2.96
C VAL A 11 12.88 14.50 1.50
N LEU A 12 13.03 13.22 1.13
CA LEU A 12 12.73 12.76 -0.23
C LEU A 12 11.25 12.97 -0.60
N ALA A 13 10.34 12.64 0.32
CA ALA A 13 8.91 12.86 0.12
C ALA A 13 8.58 14.35 -0.01
N SER A 14 9.14 15.21 0.84
CA SER A 14 8.94 16.66 0.80
C SER A 14 9.50 17.30 -0.47
N ILE A 15 10.66 16.86 -0.96
CA ILE A 15 11.21 17.33 -2.23
C ILE A 15 10.23 17.01 -3.36
N SER A 16 9.76 15.76 -3.45
CA SER A 16 8.79 15.35 -4.48
C SER A 16 7.46 16.13 -4.36
N GLY A 17 6.97 16.32 -3.13
CA GLY A 17 5.82 17.16 -2.80
C GLY A 17 5.95 18.58 -3.33
N ALA A 18 7.09 19.22 -3.06
CA ALA A 18 7.37 20.58 -3.51
C ALA A 18 7.41 20.68 -5.05
N PHE A 19 8.01 19.70 -5.73
CA PHE A 19 8.00 19.64 -7.20
C PHE A 19 6.58 19.47 -7.75
N MET A 20 5.77 18.58 -7.19
CA MET A 20 4.38 18.40 -7.64
C MET A 20 3.53 19.65 -7.43
N LEU A 21 3.67 20.33 -6.28
CA LEU A 21 2.97 21.59 -6.03
C LEU A 21 3.40 22.69 -7.00
N ALA A 22 4.68 22.73 -7.39
CA ALA A 22 5.18 23.68 -8.38
C ALA A 22 4.73 23.36 -9.82
N LEU A 23 4.49 22.08 -10.14
CA LEU A 23 4.03 21.60 -11.45
C LEU A 23 2.50 21.57 -11.59
N MET A 24 1.78 21.72 -10.48
CA MET A 24 0.33 21.66 -10.44
C MET A 24 -0.25 22.86 -11.18
N ASP A 25 -1.06 22.60 -12.20
CA ASP A 25 -1.80 23.62 -12.92
C ASP A 25 -3.25 23.72 -12.44
N SER A 26 -3.91 24.84 -12.76
CA SER A 26 -5.35 25.03 -12.54
C SER A 26 -6.22 24.33 -13.58
N ASN A 27 -5.61 23.73 -14.60
CA ASN A 27 -6.33 23.09 -15.67
C ASN A 27 -6.72 21.68 -15.25
N HIS A 28 -7.79 21.17 -15.82
CA HIS A 28 -8.11 19.76 -15.69
C HIS A 28 -8.76 19.27 -16.97
N ASN A 29 -8.62 17.97 -17.24
CA ASN A 29 -9.23 17.40 -18.43
C ASN A 29 -10.76 17.54 -18.34
N TRP A 30 -11.41 17.82 -19.46
CA TRP A 30 -12.87 18.06 -19.53
C TRP A 30 -13.69 16.76 -19.58
N GLY A 31 -13.08 15.61 -19.27
CA GLY A 31 -13.77 14.32 -19.27
C GLY A 31 -12.98 13.21 -18.58
N GLY A 32 -13.70 12.12 -18.30
CA GLY A 32 -13.13 10.89 -17.73
C GLY A 32 -13.53 10.63 -16.28
N ASP A 33 -12.83 9.66 -15.70
CA ASP A 33 -13.17 9.03 -14.42
C ASP A 33 -13.22 10.00 -13.23
N PHE A 34 -12.47 11.12 -13.27
CA PHE A 34 -12.43 12.07 -12.17
C PHE A 34 -13.82 12.62 -11.81
N SER A 35 -14.66 12.87 -12.82
CA SER A 35 -16.01 13.41 -12.64
C SER A 35 -16.90 12.43 -11.86
N GLN A 36 -16.77 11.13 -12.14
CA GLN A 36 -17.49 10.07 -11.42
C GLN A 36 -16.95 9.88 -10.01
N TYR A 37 -15.63 9.96 -9.81
CA TYR A 37 -15.05 9.93 -8.47
C TYR A 37 -15.55 11.09 -7.59
N ILE A 38 -15.59 12.30 -8.14
CA ILE A 38 -16.14 13.48 -7.44
C ILE A 38 -17.64 13.29 -7.19
N ALA A 39 -18.42 12.85 -8.18
CA ALA A 39 -19.85 12.66 -8.02
C ALA A 39 -20.19 11.58 -6.97
N GLN A 40 -19.44 10.49 -6.89
CA GLN A 40 -19.57 9.50 -5.81
C GLN A 40 -19.15 10.08 -4.45
N ALA A 41 -18.10 10.89 -4.39
CA ALA A 41 -17.71 11.58 -3.16
C ALA A 41 -18.80 12.57 -2.68
N LYS A 42 -19.44 13.32 -3.60
CA LYS A 42 -20.60 14.17 -3.27
C LYS A 42 -21.76 13.37 -2.73
N ALA A 43 -22.05 12.23 -3.34
CA ALA A 43 -23.14 11.35 -2.92
C ALA A 43 -22.88 10.75 -1.52
N LEU A 44 -21.62 10.45 -1.19
CA LEU A 44 -21.20 10.05 0.16
C LEU A 44 -21.49 11.16 1.19
N ILE A 45 -21.12 12.40 0.89
CA ILE A 45 -21.33 13.56 1.78
C ILE A 45 -22.82 13.84 1.98
N ASN A 46 -23.60 13.80 0.91
CA ASN A 46 -25.02 14.17 0.92
C ASN A 46 -25.96 13.03 1.33
N GLY A 47 -25.46 11.81 1.51
CA GLY A 47 -26.30 10.63 1.77
C GLY A 47 -27.17 10.20 0.58
N THR A 48 -26.78 10.55 -0.65
CA THR A 48 -27.57 10.31 -1.87
C THR A 48 -26.99 9.22 -2.79
N ILE A 49 -26.23 8.27 -2.22
CA ILE A 49 -25.59 7.18 -2.95
C ILE A 49 -26.55 6.43 -3.90
N PRO A 50 -27.75 6.00 -3.48
CA PRO A 50 -28.65 5.27 -4.38
C PRO A 50 -29.04 6.09 -5.62
N THR A 51 -29.28 7.38 -5.45
CA THR A 51 -29.60 8.30 -6.55
C THR A 51 -28.42 8.47 -7.50
N GLN A 52 -27.20 8.62 -6.98
CA GLN A 52 -26.00 8.73 -7.83
C GLN A 52 -25.77 7.47 -8.66
N ILE A 53 -25.93 6.28 -8.06
CA ILE A 53 -25.80 5.00 -8.77
C ILE A 53 -26.87 4.88 -9.86
N ALA A 54 -28.13 5.22 -9.55
CA ALA A 54 -29.22 5.19 -10.52
C ALA A 54 -28.95 6.14 -11.70
N ASN A 55 -28.52 7.37 -11.42
CA ASN A 55 -28.20 8.36 -12.44
C ASN A 55 -27.03 7.91 -13.31
N ASN A 56 -25.94 7.42 -12.72
CA ASN A 56 -24.79 6.94 -13.49
C ASN A 56 -25.13 5.71 -14.34
N THR A 57 -25.91 4.78 -13.79
CA THR A 57 -26.39 3.60 -14.54
C THR A 57 -27.22 4.02 -15.75
N LEU A 58 -28.12 5.00 -15.59
CA LEU A 58 -28.90 5.54 -16.69
C LEU A 58 -28.00 6.19 -17.75
N MET A 59 -27.04 7.02 -17.34
CA MET A 59 -26.09 7.65 -18.27
C MET A 59 -25.27 6.62 -19.05
N MET A 60 -24.79 5.56 -18.40
CA MET A 60 -24.04 4.48 -19.06
C MET A 60 -24.91 3.60 -19.96
N GLN A 61 -26.19 3.44 -19.66
CA GLN A 61 -27.11 2.66 -20.50
C GLN A 61 -27.45 3.38 -21.81
N TYR A 62 -27.52 4.71 -21.77
CA TYR A 62 -27.90 5.55 -22.91
C TYR A 62 -26.70 6.24 -23.58
N SER A 63 -25.47 5.85 -23.24
CA SER A 63 -24.26 6.35 -23.90
C SER A 63 -23.92 5.53 -25.15
N ASP A 64 -23.27 6.18 -26.13
CA ASP A 64 -22.90 5.55 -27.42
C ASP A 64 -21.84 4.44 -27.30
N GLY A 65 -21.34 4.18 -26.10
CA GLY A 65 -20.36 3.15 -25.79
C GLY A 65 -20.23 2.92 -24.29
N VAL A 66 -19.38 1.97 -23.91
CA VAL A 66 -19.04 1.70 -22.50
C VAL A 66 -17.89 2.62 -22.09
N TYR A 67 -18.19 3.66 -21.32
CA TYR A 67 -17.20 4.65 -20.87
C TYR A 67 -16.63 4.37 -19.46
N GLY A 68 -17.35 3.59 -18.64
CA GLY A 68 -16.94 3.25 -17.29
C GLY A 68 -17.94 2.32 -16.59
N PRO A 69 -17.63 1.85 -15.37
CA PRO A 69 -18.56 1.07 -14.58
C PRO A 69 -19.71 1.92 -14.06
N ASN A 70 -20.85 1.28 -13.79
CA ASN A 70 -21.99 1.92 -13.13
C ASN A 70 -21.63 2.42 -11.72
N VAL A 71 -20.66 1.78 -11.07
CA VAL A 71 -20.14 2.16 -9.74
C VAL A 71 -18.63 2.01 -9.76
N TYR A 72 -17.93 3.11 -9.50
CA TYR A 72 -16.48 3.12 -9.33
C TYR A 72 -16.08 2.60 -7.94
N PRO A 73 -14.87 2.02 -7.81
CA PRO A 73 -14.37 1.56 -6.52
C PRO A 73 -14.41 2.65 -5.46
N TRP A 74 -14.99 2.33 -4.29
CA TRP A 74 -15.27 3.28 -3.21
C TRP A 74 -14.03 3.89 -2.56
N GLY A 75 -12.87 3.23 -2.67
CA GLY A 75 -11.64 3.67 -2.01
C GLY A 75 -11.29 5.12 -2.32
N TYR A 76 -11.26 5.49 -3.60
CA TYR A 76 -10.87 6.84 -4.00
C TYR A 76 -11.93 7.91 -3.67
N PRO A 77 -13.24 7.71 -3.96
CA PRO A 77 -14.29 8.62 -3.48
C PRO A 77 -14.28 8.87 -1.98
N LEU A 78 -13.97 7.86 -1.16
CA LEU A 78 -13.83 8.01 0.29
C LEU A 78 -12.64 8.91 0.68
N LEU A 79 -11.54 8.86 -0.07
CA LEU A 79 -10.39 9.75 0.13
C LEU A 79 -10.69 11.18 -0.31
N LEU A 80 -11.48 11.37 -1.36
CA LEU A 80 -11.89 12.69 -1.85
C LEU A 80 -12.93 13.35 -0.94
N ALA A 81 -13.86 12.58 -0.37
CA ALA A 81 -14.99 13.09 0.43
C ALA A 81 -14.61 14.12 1.52
N PRO A 82 -13.60 13.89 2.39
CA PRO A 82 -13.24 14.89 3.40
C PRO A 82 -12.68 16.17 2.81
N VAL A 83 -11.90 16.09 1.73
CA VAL A 83 -11.36 17.27 1.04
C VAL A 83 -12.48 18.05 0.36
N LEU A 84 -13.37 17.33 -0.33
CA LEU A 84 -14.53 17.90 -0.98
C LEU A 84 -15.51 18.56 0.01
N ALA A 85 -15.68 17.99 1.21
CA ALA A 85 -16.52 18.57 2.26
C ALA A 85 -15.93 19.87 2.85
N LEU A 86 -14.61 20.00 2.91
CA LEU A 86 -13.92 21.14 3.50
C LEU A 86 -13.67 22.28 2.51
N PHE A 87 -13.34 21.95 1.26
CA PHE A 87 -12.91 22.90 0.24
C PHE A 87 -13.89 23.05 -0.93
N GLY A 88 -14.98 22.26 -0.95
CA GLY A 88 -15.89 22.21 -2.08
C GLY A 88 -15.22 21.62 -3.32
N GLU A 89 -15.74 21.95 -4.50
CA GLU A 89 -15.23 21.47 -5.81
C GLU A 89 -13.94 22.20 -6.27
N ASP A 90 -13.11 22.62 -5.31
CA ASP A 90 -11.77 23.13 -5.62
C ASP A 90 -10.90 21.99 -6.16
N LEU A 91 -10.69 21.99 -7.47
CA LEU A 91 -9.90 20.97 -8.17
C LEU A 91 -8.44 20.93 -7.70
N LEU A 92 -7.87 22.07 -7.29
CA LEU A 92 -6.50 22.11 -6.76
C LEU A 92 -6.46 21.39 -5.40
N ALA A 93 -7.45 21.64 -4.54
CA ALA A 93 -7.56 20.95 -3.26
C ALA A 93 -7.71 19.43 -3.46
N LEU A 94 -8.53 18.99 -4.42
CA LEU A 94 -8.74 17.58 -4.71
C LEU A 94 -7.47 16.91 -5.29
N LYS A 95 -6.71 17.59 -6.15
CA LYS A 95 -5.41 17.12 -6.66
C LYS A 95 -4.41 16.84 -5.53
N CYS A 96 -4.46 17.62 -4.44
CA CYS A 96 -3.58 17.40 -3.28
C CYS A 96 -3.74 16.02 -2.62
N VAL A 97 -4.86 15.32 -2.82
CA VAL A 97 -5.03 13.93 -2.36
C VAL A 97 -3.98 13.04 -3.03
N ASN A 98 -3.79 13.16 -4.35
CA ASN A 98 -2.79 12.37 -5.07
C ASN A 98 -1.36 12.74 -4.65
N ILE A 99 -1.08 14.03 -4.45
CA ILE A 99 0.21 14.50 -3.94
C ILE A 99 0.52 13.89 -2.56
N ALA A 100 -0.44 13.90 -1.64
CA ALA A 100 -0.27 13.34 -0.30
C ALA A 100 0.02 11.82 -0.34
N PHE A 101 -0.71 11.07 -1.18
CA PHE A 101 -0.48 9.63 -1.34
C PHE A 101 0.84 9.32 -2.06
N PHE A 102 1.27 10.16 -3.01
CA PHE A 102 2.58 9.99 -3.64
C PHE A 102 3.72 10.24 -2.64
N MET A 103 3.61 11.28 -1.82
CA MET A 103 4.58 11.55 -0.74
C MET A 103 4.64 10.39 0.25
N LEU A 104 3.48 9.84 0.65
CA LEU A 104 3.41 8.65 1.51
C LEU A 104 4.06 7.44 0.84
N PHE A 105 3.82 7.22 -0.46
CA PHE A 105 4.46 6.16 -1.22
C PHE A 105 5.99 6.29 -1.20
N ILE A 106 6.55 7.47 -1.51
CA ILE A 106 8.01 7.69 -1.49
C ILE A 106 8.59 7.44 -0.09
N PHE A 107 7.90 7.90 0.95
CA PHE A 107 8.29 7.66 2.34
C PHE A 107 8.34 6.15 2.65
N CYS A 108 7.26 5.42 2.36
CA CYS A 108 7.16 3.98 2.59
C CYS A 108 8.16 3.19 1.74
N PHE A 109 8.35 3.59 0.49
CA PHE A 109 9.28 2.96 -0.44
C PHE A 109 10.72 3.09 0.05
N TYR A 110 11.17 4.30 0.41
CA TYR A 110 12.50 4.50 1.00
C TYR A 110 12.68 3.68 2.28
N ALA A 111 11.69 3.72 3.19
CA ALA A 111 11.73 2.96 4.43
C ALA A 111 11.84 1.44 4.22
N TYR A 112 11.29 0.94 3.11
CA TYR A 112 11.37 -0.45 2.70
C TYR A 112 12.72 -0.82 2.08
N VAL A 113 13.24 -0.01 1.15
CA VAL A 113 14.53 -0.30 0.46
C VAL A 113 15.74 -0.08 1.38
N ALA A 114 15.66 0.89 2.30
CA ALA A 114 16.73 1.19 3.26
C ALA A 114 17.04 0.03 4.23
N ARG A 115 16.15 -0.97 4.34
CA ARG A 115 16.37 -2.19 5.11
C ARG A 115 17.10 -3.28 4.33
N ARG A 116 17.29 -3.11 3.02
CA ARG A 116 17.77 -4.16 2.10
C ARG A 116 19.02 -3.75 1.32
N PHE A 117 19.22 -2.45 1.10
CA PHE A 117 20.32 -1.92 0.31
C PHE A 117 21.14 -0.91 1.12
N SER A 118 22.30 -0.53 0.58
CA SER A 118 23.07 0.59 1.12
C SER A 118 22.26 1.89 1.08
N THR A 119 22.62 2.84 1.92
CA THR A 119 21.94 4.14 1.99
C THR A 119 21.97 4.87 0.65
N GLN A 120 23.11 4.85 -0.05
CA GLN A 120 23.28 5.48 -1.35
C GLN A 120 22.36 4.84 -2.41
N ALA A 121 22.34 3.51 -2.48
CA ALA A 121 21.46 2.79 -3.40
C ALA A 121 19.98 3.05 -3.10
N SER A 122 19.60 3.10 -1.82
CA SER A 122 18.23 3.36 -1.38
C SER A 122 17.76 4.77 -1.72
N ILE A 123 18.64 5.78 -1.57
CA ILE A 123 18.39 7.15 -2.01
C ILE A 123 18.23 7.19 -3.53
N ALA A 124 19.15 6.58 -4.29
CA ALA A 124 19.09 6.57 -5.75
C ALA A 124 17.81 5.91 -6.28
N LEU A 125 17.43 4.75 -5.73
CA LEU A 125 16.19 4.06 -6.09
C LEU A 125 14.95 4.90 -5.77
N SER A 126 14.94 5.57 -4.62
CA SER A 126 13.80 6.41 -4.23
C SER A 126 13.69 7.68 -5.07
N LEU A 127 14.83 8.28 -5.45
CA LEU A 127 14.89 9.42 -6.36
C LEU A 127 14.38 9.06 -7.77
N ALA A 128 14.63 7.82 -8.23
CA ALA A 128 14.13 7.35 -9.52
C ALA A 128 12.60 7.40 -9.62
N PHE A 129 11.88 7.22 -8.51
CA PHE A 129 10.42 7.43 -8.44
C PHE A 129 10.07 8.88 -8.11
N ALA A 130 10.73 9.46 -7.10
CA ALA A 130 10.42 10.79 -6.57
C ALA A 130 10.58 11.92 -7.58
N LEU A 131 11.48 11.74 -8.56
CA LEU A 131 11.78 12.72 -9.61
C LEU A 131 11.36 12.24 -11.01
N ASN A 132 10.58 11.16 -11.11
CA ASN A 132 10.09 10.68 -12.40
C ASN A 132 9.10 11.70 -12.99
N PRO A 133 9.37 12.30 -14.17
CA PRO A 133 8.53 13.37 -14.70
C PRO A 133 7.12 12.90 -15.05
N MET A 134 6.96 11.63 -15.47
CA MET A 134 5.64 11.06 -15.76
C MET A 134 4.82 10.93 -14.47
N LEU A 135 5.39 10.38 -13.40
CA LEU A 135 4.68 10.22 -12.13
C LEU A 135 4.38 11.57 -11.46
N LEU A 136 5.33 12.50 -11.50
CA LEU A 136 5.15 13.85 -10.97
C LEU A 136 3.98 14.56 -11.67
N ASN A 137 3.99 14.59 -13.01
CA ASN A 137 2.92 15.22 -13.78
C ASN A 137 1.58 14.50 -13.59
N PHE A 138 1.58 13.17 -13.55
CA PHE A 138 0.37 12.40 -13.34
C PHE A 138 -0.26 12.70 -11.97
N ALA A 139 0.53 12.65 -10.90
CA ALA A 139 0.08 12.89 -9.54
C ALA A 139 -0.34 14.34 -9.28
N SER A 140 0.31 15.32 -9.92
CA SER A 140 0.00 16.75 -9.72
C SER A 140 -1.22 17.21 -10.51
N ASN A 141 -1.51 16.62 -11.67
CA ASN A 141 -2.51 17.17 -12.60
C ASN A 141 -3.75 16.30 -12.81
N ASN A 142 -3.85 15.14 -12.14
CA ASN A 142 -5.00 14.26 -12.25
C ASN A 142 -5.69 14.01 -10.91
N ILE A 143 -7.02 13.88 -10.95
CA ILE A 143 -7.86 13.40 -9.85
C ILE A 143 -8.29 11.97 -10.20
N LEU A 144 -7.32 11.07 -10.19
CA LEU A 144 -7.48 9.64 -10.50
C LEU A 144 -6.93 8.76 -9.39
N SER A 145 -7.42 7.53 -9.30
CA SER A 145 -7.15 6.63 -8.17
C SER A 145 -5.77 5.98 -8.21
N ASP A 146 -5.06 6.00 -9.35
CA ASP A 146 -3.84 5.23 -9.60
C ASP A 146 -2.75 5.45 -8.56
N ILE A 147 -2.50 6.71 -8.17
CA ILE A 147 -1.45 7.05 -7.21
C ILE A 147 -1.80 6.54 -5.80
N SER A 148 -3.04 6.75 -5.38
CA SER A 148 -3.53 6.23 -4.09
C SER A 148 -3.52 4.69 -4.08
N TYR A 149 -3.90 4.07 -5.20
CA TYR A 149 -3.89 2.62 -5.39
C TYR A 149 -2.46 2.06 -5.35
N MET A 150 -1.51 2.69 -6.03
CA MET A 150 -0.10 2.33 -6.01
C MET A 150 0.46 2.38 -4.58
N CYS A 151 0.18 3.46 -3.84
CA CYS A 151 0.62 3.62 -2.45
C CYS A 151 0.05 2.52 -1.55
N ILE A 152 -1.28 2.33 -1.55
CA ILE A 152 -1.95 1.36 -0.68
C ILE A 152 -1.57 -0.07 -1.05
N SER A 153 -1.47 -0.39 -2.35
CA SER A 153 -1.04 -1.71 -2.82
C SER A 153 0.40 -2.01 -2.41
N PHE A 154 1.30 -1.04 -2.50
CA PHE A 154 2.67 -1.19 -2.03
C PHE A 154 2.71 -1.50 -0.54
N VAL A 155 1.99 -0.71 0.28
CA VAL A 155 1.90 -0.95 1.73
C VAL A 155 1.30 -2.32 2.03
N ALA A 156 0.26 -2.73 1.31
CA ALA A 156 -0.38 -4.03 1.48
C ALA A 156 0.59 -5.19 1.18
N VAL A 157 1.37 -5.11 0.09
CA VAL A 157 2.38 -6.13 -0.25
C VAL A 157 3.49 -6.18 0.81
N VAL A 158 3.97 -5.03 1.27
CA VAL A 158 4.97 -4.98 2.35
C VAL A 158 4.43 -5.55 3.65
N GLY A 159 3.17 -5.26 3.98
CA GLY A 159 2.46 -5.82 5.14
C GLY A 159 2.30 -7.33 5.04
N LEU A 160 1.89 -7.83 3.88
CA LEU A 160 1.76 -9.27 3.61
C LEU A 160 3.09 -9.99 3.79
N GLN A 161 4.19 -9.43 3.27
CA GLN A 161 5.53 -9.99 3.46
C GLN A 161 5.90 -10.09 4.94
N ALA A 162 5.62 -9.04 5.71
CA ALA A 162 5.90 -9.02 7.15
C ALA A 162 5.04 -10.05 7.91
N PHE A 163 3.83 -10.32 7.46
CA PHE A 163 2.94 -11.32 8.03
C PHE A 163 3.35 -12.76 7.68
N VAL A 164 3.80 -13.02 6.44
CA VAL A 164 4.16 -14.36 5.96
C VAL A 164 5.52 -14.83 6.49
N ALA A 165 6.50 -13.94 6.63
CA ALA A 165 7.87 -14.33 6.99
C ALA A 165 7.98 -15.14 8.31
N PRO A 166 7.28 -14.79 9.41
CA PRO A 166 7.27 -15.59 10.63
C PRO A 166 6.63 -16.98 10.47
N LEU A 167 5.56 -17.08 9.65
CA LEU A 167 4.86 -18.35 9.40
C LEU A 167 5.76 -19.33 8.64
N GLU A 168 6.50 -18.82 7.64
CA GLU A 168 7.46 -19.61 6.89
C GLU A 168 8.61 -20.09 7.80
N GLN A 169 9.09 -19.24 8.70
CA GLN A 169 10.13 -19.61 9.67
C GLN A 169 9.65 -20.68 10.65
N ALA A 170 8.43 -20.58 11.17
CA ALA A 170 7.83 -21.59 12.05
C ALA A 170 7.66 -22.95 11.33
N SER A 171 7.20 -22.94 10.08
CA SER A 171 7.07 -24.15 9.26
C SER A 171 8.43 -24.84 9.01
N LYS A 172 9.48 -24.06 8.69
CA LYS A 172 10.84 -24.57 8.51
C LYS A 172 11.43 -25.17 9.79
N LEU A 173 11.15 -24.59 10.95
CA LEU A 173 11.59 -25.13 12.23
C LEU A 173 10.88 -26.45 12.56
N ALA A 174 9.57 -26.53 12.33
CA ALA A 174 8.76 -27.73 12.58
C ALA A 174 9.13 -28.93 11.68
N THR A 175 9.66 -28.66 10.48
CA THR A 175 10.06 -29.70 9.51
C THR A 175 11.56 -30.03 9.58
N SER A 176 12.32 -29.38 10.46
CA SER A 176 13.76 -29.63 10.61
C SER A 176 14.05 -30.97 11.32
N PRO A 177 15.12 -31.69 10.93
CA PRO A 177 15.42 -33.05 11.44
C PRO A 177 15.72 -33.14 12.95
N MET A 178 15.79 -32.01 13.66
CA MET A 178 15.98 -31.97 15.11
C MET A 178 14.72 -32.41 15.88
N ALA A 179 13.52 -32.18 15.32
CA ALA A 179 12.25 -32.64 15.91
C ALA A 179 12.03 -34.15 15.73
N THR A 180 12.67 -34.77 14.72
CA THR A 180 12.55 -36.20 14.45
C THR A 180 13.43 -37.06 15.36
N ASN A 181 14.54 -36.50 15.88
CA ASN A 181 15.46 -37.23 16.77
C ASN A 181 14.99 -37.31 18.23
N THR A 182 14.02 -36.51 18.65
CA THR A 182 13.43 -36.60 20.00
C THR A 182 12.38 -37.71 20.12
N PHE A 183 11.93 -38.28 19.00
CA PHE A 183 10.94 -39.38 18.97
C PHE A 183 11.55 -40.78 18.80
N ASN A 184 12.89 -40.91 18.86
CA ASN A 184 13.59 -42.19 18.73
C ASN A 184 14.37 -42.58 20.00
N ILE A 185 13.85 -42.23 21.18
CA ILE A 185 14.26 -42.84 22.46
C ILE A 185 13.47 -44.14 22.66
N SER A 186 13.59 -45.07 21.72
CA SER A 186 13.14 -46.47 21.87
C SER A 186 14.32 -47.43 22.07
N ASN A 187 15.56 -46.92 22.12
CA ASN A 187 16.76 -47.71 22.42
C ASN A 187 17.18 -47.73 23.91
N MET A 188 16.30 -47.34 24.83
CA MET A 188 16.57 -47.38 26.28
C MET A 188 16.19 -48.71 26.96
N SER A 189 16.06 -49.82 26.21
CA SER A 189 15.79 -51.15 26.76
C SER A 189 17.04 -52.03 26.99
N ASN A 190 18.26 -51.54 26.72
CA ASN A 190 19.49 -52.34 26.88
C ASN A 190 20.35 -52.00 28.13
N ILE A 191 19.83 -51.24 29.10
CA ILE A 191 20.55 -50.89 30.34
C ILE A 191 19.80 -51.43 31.59
N SER A 192 19.32 -52.67 31.55
CA SER A 192 18.80 -53.33 32.78
C SER A 192 19.31 -54.74 33.05
N ASN A 193 20.24 -55.29 32.26
CA ASN A 193 20.71 -56.67 32.43
C ASN A 193 22.11 -56.83 33.04
N ASN A 194 22.68 -55.80 33.68
CA ASN A 194 24.05 -55.90 34.23
C ASN A 194 24.21 -55.47 35.70
N SER A 195 23.17 -55.62 36.52
CA SER A 195 23.34 -55.58 37.96
C SER A 195 22.24 -56.39 38.64
N LEU A 196 22.53 -57.66 38.97
CA LEU A 196 22.01 -58.40 40.14
C LEU A 196 22.44 -59.86 39.98
N GLY A 197 23.51 -60.23 40.68
CA GLY A 197 24.01 -61.60 40.70
C GLY A 197 25.32 -61.77 41.47
N GLY A 198 25.44 -61.13 42.65
CA GLY A 198 26.61 -61.24 43.51
C GLY A 198 26.25 -61.21 44.99
N GLY A 199 26.29 -62.38 45.63
CA GLY A 199 26.36 -62.61 47.09
C GLY A 199 25.02 -62.61 47.83
N ALA A 200 24.74 -63.46 48.82
CA ALA A 200 25.53 -64.48 49.50
C ALA A 200 24.62 -65.35 50.39
N LYS A 201 25.13 -66.54 50.76
CA LYS A 201 24.69 -67.48 51.82
C LYS A 201 23.49 -68.38 51.54
#